data_AF-A0A7V9Q7Q2-F1
#
_entry.id   AF-A0A7V9Q7Q2-F1
#
_cell.length_a   1.000
_cell.length_b   1.000
_cell.length_c   1.000
_cell.angle_alpha   90.00
_cell.angle_beta   90.00
_cell.angle_gamma   90.00
#
_symmetry.space_group_name_H-M   'P 1'
#
loop_
_entity.id
_entity.type
_entity.pdbx_description
1 polymer ?
#
loop_
_entity_poly.entity_id
_entity_poly.type
_entity_poly.pdbx_seq_one_letter_code
_entity_poly.pdbx_strand_id
1 'polypeptide(L)'
;MSRRNLLPAVACYLAIILLAVGFSVLRVKTQNRFAVQSAPDSLPENPVYLEPPDPNAKPFFSLMTNRTYSTRDRTRVWVNYRGVNDLDFRVYRVKDPVKFFKQLRNPHQVGEDDHAEMAERRKRPPTVLEKLREFKNSIYLPIRNYVRAQLQNNSRKQFNQKFRDPEKEDTGNRTPLNVADYARVPLLNPDQMVSSWREKLPPLEDTYDRRVISLGKREPGVYLVEAVNGDLRAFGVAIVTDLTMVQKTSRDGQMLIHTVDRQSGAPQTGARIEVVKGRETLTTGTTDKQGILQIKSVKKKSTRVTNEEEETPDGEDEGDGEEPASNGHLVMAT
;
A
#
# COMPACT_ATOMS: atom_id res chain seq x y z
N MET A 1 26.31 14.41 -49.96
CA MET A 1 25.47 13.25 -50.32
C MET A 1 24.04 13.72 -50.57
N SER A 2 23.53 13.54 -51.79
CA SER A 2 22.24 14.09 -52.25
C SER A 2 21.05 13.41 -51.56
N ARG A 3 20.04 14.20 -51.15
CA ARG A 3 18.79 13.76 -50.49
C ARG A 3 18.05 12.64 -51.24
N ARG A 4 18.33 12.43 -52.53
CA ARG A 4 17.74 11.38 -53.37
C ARG A 4 18.12 9.95 -52.97
N ASN A 5 19.27 9.73 -52.33
CA ASN A 5 19.72 8.37 -51.97
C ASN A 5 19.49 8.01 -50.49
N LEU A 6 19.06 8.96 -49.66
CA LEU A 6 18.77 8.76 -48.24
C LEU A 6 17.43 8.06 -48.01
N LEU A 7 16.40 8.43 -48.77
CA LEU A 7 15.06 7.83 -48.67
C LEU A 7 15.04 6.31 -48.94
N PRO A 8 15.67 5.77 -50.01
CA PRO A 8 15.69 4.32 -50.25
C PRO A 8 16.52 3.59 -49.19
N ALA A 9 17.61 4.18 -48.69
CA ALA A 9 18.43 3.59 -47.65
C ALA A 9 17.66 3.47 -46.31
N VAL A 10 16.95 4.52 -45.91
CA VAL A 10 16.11 4.51 -44.70
C VAL A 10 14.97 3.51 -44.83
N ALA A 11 14.36 3.39 -46.01
CA ALA A 11 13.32 2.40 -46.27
C ALA A 11 13.87 0.96 -46.15
N CYS A 12 15.07 0.68 -46.67
CA CYS A 12 15.72 -0.62 -46.52
C CYS A 12 16.03 -0.95 -45.05
N TYR A 13 16.53 0.01 -44.27
CA TYR A 13 16.79 -0.21 -42.84
C TYR A 13 15.49 -0.45 -42.05
N LEU A 14 14.43 0.29 -42.33
CA LEU A 14 13.11 0.05 -41.71
C LEU A 14 12.54 -1.32 -42.09
N ALA A 15 12.70 -1.76 -43.34
CA ALA A 15 12.26 -3.08 -43.78
C ALA A 15 13.02 -4.20 -43.06
N ILE A 16 14.34 -4.05 -42.88
CA ILE A 16 15.18 -5.02 -42.14
C ILE A 16 14.78 -5.06 -40.66
N ILE A 17 14.52 -3.91 -40.05
CA ILE A 17 14.06 -3.84 -38.65
C ILE A 17 12.69 -4.51 -38.50
N LEU A 18 11.75 -4.24 -39.42
CA LEU A 18 10.43 -4.87 -39.39
C LEU A 18 10.50 -6.39 -39.61
N LEU A 19 11.41 -6.86 -40.48
CA LEU A 19 11.67 -8.29 -40.67
C LEU A 19 12.28 -8.93 -39.43
N ALA A 20 13.25 -8.29 -38.77
CA ALA A 20 13.86 -8.80 -37.55
C ALA A 20 12.87 -8.85 -36.38
N VAL A 21 12.01 -7.83 -36.26
CA VAL A 21 10.93 -7.79 -35.27
C VAL A 21 9.87 -8.84 -35.59
N GLY A 22 9.44 -8.95 -36.85
CA GLY A 22 8.47 -9.94 -37.30
C GLY A 22 8.94 -11.38 -37.07
N PHE A 23 10.20 -11.68 -37.41
CA PHE A 23 10.81 -12.98 -37.16
C PHE A 23 10.95 -13.28 -35.67
N SER A 24 11.30 -12.28 -34.85
CA SER A 24 11.36 -12.44 -33.39
C SER A 24 9.98 -12.72 -32.79
N VAL A 25 8.93 -12.02 -33.25
CA VAL A 25 7.55 -12.27 -32.82
C VAL A 25 7.08 -13.67 -33.24
N LEU A 26 7.42 -14.10 -34.46
CA LEU A 26 7.05 -15.42 -34.97
C LEU A 26 7.77 -16.54 -34.20
N ARG A 27 9.08 -16.39 -33.96
CA ARG A 27 9.90 -17.33 -33.18
C ARG A 27 9.41 -17.44 -31.74
N VAL A 28 9.03 -16.33 -31.12
CA VAL A 28 8.43 -16.31 -29.78
C VAL A 28 7.06 -17.01 -29.79
N LYS A 29 6.22 -16.76 -30.80
CA LYS A 29 4.93 -17.46 -30.93
C LYS A 29 5.09 -18.98 -31.08
N THR A 30 6.06 -19.44 -31.88
CA THR A 30 6.28 -20.88 -32.10
C THR A 30 6.90 -21.54 -30.88
N GLN A 31 7.95 -20.95 -30.29
CA GLN A 31 8.57 -21.47 -29.06
C GLN A 31 7.57 -21.50 -27.89
N ASN A 32 6.68 -20.51 -27.76
CA ASN A 32 5.71 -20.46 -26.68
C ASN A 32 4.55 -21.46 -26.84
N ARG A 33 4.20 -21.88 -28.06
CA ARG A 33 3.23 -22.97 -28.28
C ARG A 33 3.78 -24.30 -27.76
N PHE A 34 5.07 -24.56 -27.96
CA PHE A 34 5.74 -25.73 -27.39
C PHE A 34 5.98 -25.58 -25.89
N ALA A 35 6.33 -24.39 -25.39
CA ALA A 35 6.54 -24.15 -23.96
C ALA A 35 5.26 -24.28 -23.11
N VAL A 36 4.07 -24.08 -23.67
CA VAL A 36 2.79 -24.38 -22.98
C VAL A 36 2.56 -25.89 -22.86
N GLN A 37 3.09 -26.68 -23.79
CA GLN A 37 2.93 -28.14 -23.86
C GLN A 37 4.09 -28.90 -23.20
N SER A 38 5.20 -28.22 -22.93
CA SER A 38 6.41 -28.74 -22.26
C SER A 38 6.79 -27.93 -21.02
N ALA A 39 5.88 -27.09 -20.52
CA ALA A 39 6.01 -26.49 -19.21
C ALA A 39 6.11 -27.65 -18.20
N PRO A 40 7.22 -27.77 -17.46
CA PRO A 40 7.34 -28.85 -16.49
C PRO A 40 6.26 -28.66 -15.42
N ASP A 41 5.65 -29.76 -14.97
CA ASP A 41 4.62 -29.76 -13.92
C ASP A 41 5.11 -29.12 -12.61
N SER A 42 6.43 -28.96 -12.46
CA SER A 42 7.08 -28.20 -11.40
C SER A 42 8.31 -27.47 -11.96
N LEU A 43 8.53 -26.24 -11.49
CA LEU A 43 9.78 -25.53 -11.75
C LEU A 43 10.93 -26.30 -11.08
N PRO A 44 12.11 -26.41 -11.70
CA PRO A 44 13.25 -27.04 -11.05
C PRO A 44 13.55 -26.30 -9.73
N GLU A 45 13.60 -27.07 -8.63
CA GLU A 45 14.15 -26.62 -7.34
C GLU A 45 15.64 -26.35 -7.54
N ASN A 46 15.97 -25.16 -8.01
CA ASN A 46 17.32 -24.65 -7.85
C ASN A 46 17.56 -24.51 -6.34
N PRO A 47 18.73 -24.93 -5.81
CA PRO A 47 19.05 -24.68 -4.41
C PRO A 47 18.95 -23.18 -4.17
N VAL A 48 18.00 -22.81 -3.31
CA VAL A 48 17.76 -21.42 -3.00
C VAL A 48 18.90 -20.96 -2.11
N TYR A 49 19.77 -20.13 -2.67
CA TYR A 49 20.78 -19.43 -1.88
C TYR A 49 20.04 -18.32 -1.12
N LEU A 50 19.77 -18.56 0.17
CA LEU A 50 19.36 -17.52 1.09
C LEU A 50 20.51 -16.51 1.16
N GLU A 51 20.32 -15.32 0.61
CA GLU A 51 21.29 -14.25 0.82
C GLU A 51 21.25 -13.91 2.32
N PRO A 52 22.37 -14.07 3.06
CA PRO A 52 22.39 -13.65 4.45
C PRO A 52 22.09 -12.16 4.51
N PRO A 53 21.35 -11.70 5.53
CA PRO A 53 21.02 -10.29 5.67
C PRO A 53 22.33 -9.52 5.74
N ASP A 54 22.43 -8.46 4.92
CA ASP A 54 23.61 -7.60 4.85
C ASP A 54 24.10 -7.24 6.29
N PRO A 55 25.28 -7.71 6.71
CA PRO A 55 25.76 -7.56 8.09
C PRO A 55 25.90 -6.10 8.54
N ASN A 56 26.01 -5.16 7.57
CA ASN A 56 26.15 -3.73 7.82
C ASN A 56 24.85 -2.95 7.58
N ALA A 57 23.74 -3.62 7.29
CA ALA A 57 22.47 -2.94 7.10
C ALA A 57 21.97 -2.37 8.42
N LYS A 58 21.63 -1.08 8.42
CA LYS A 58 20.92 -0.47 9.55
C LYS A 58 19.58 -1.20 9.76
N PRO A 59 19.20 -1.52 11.00
CA PRO A 59 17.92 -2.16 11.27
C PRO A 59 16.80 -1.26 10.79
N PHE A 60 15.95 -1.79 9.94
CA PHE A 60 14.80 -1.08 9.38
C PHE A 60 13.62 -2.02 9.30
N PHE A 61 12.44 -1.54 9.71
CA PHE A 61 11.21 -2.25 9.44
C PHE A 61 10.03 -1.28 9.31
N SER A 62 9.04 -1.70 8.52
CA SER A 62 7.79 -0.97 8.32
C SER A 62 6.62 -1.93 8.31
N LEU A 63 5.49 -1.47 8.85
CA LEU A 63 4.22 -2.19 8.83
C LEU A 63 3.29 -1.57 7.81
N MET A 64 2.59 -2.41 7.05
CA MET A 64 1.60 -1.97 6.08
C MET A 64 0.40 -2.93 6.05
N THR A 65 -0.77 -2.35 5.89
CA THR A 65 -2.01 -3.07 5.60
C THR A 65 -2.54 -2.60 4.25
N ASN A 66 -2.73 -3.53 3.32
CA ASN A 66 -3.15 -3.21 1.95
C ASN A 66 -4.66 -3.32 1.72
N ARG A 67 -5.43 -3.77 2.72
CA ARG A 67 -6.89 -3.93 2.65
C ARG A 67 -7.49 -3.97 4.05
N THR A 68 -8.80 -3.79 4.11
CA THR A 68 -9.60 -4.12 5.30
C THR A 68 -10.07 -5.58 5.23
N TYR A 69 -10.35 -6.19 6.37
CA TYR A 69 -10.68 -7.62 6.50
C TYR A 69 -12.13 -7.81 6.95
N SER A 70 -12.78 -8.90 6.53
CA SER A 70 -14.08 -9.31 7.10
C SER A 70 -13.87 -10.00 8.46
N THR A 71 -14.93 -10.08 9.28
CA THR A 71 -14.94 -10.88 10.52
C THR A 71 -14.67 -12.37 10.30
N ARG A 72 -14.95 -12.88 9.09
CA ARG A 72 -14.66 -14.27 8.71
C ARG A 72 -13.24 -14.48 8.20
N ASP A 73 -12.58 -13.40 7.76
CA ASP A 73 -11.21 -13.45 7.26
C ASP A 73 -10.20 -13.48 8.42
N ARG A 74 -9.03 -14.06 8.15
CA ARG A 74 -7.86 -13.87 9.00
C ARG A 74 -7.20 -12.53 8.65
N THR A 75 -7.13 -11.65 9.64
CA THR A 75 -6.47 -10.35 9.53
C THR A 75 -4.97 -10.54 9.35
N ARG A 76 -4.34 -9.76 8.46
CA ARG A 76 -2.91 -9.89 8.13
C ARG A 76 -2.26 -8.52 8.00
N VAL A 77 -0.99 -8.45 8.34
CA VAL A 77 -0.14 -7.26 8.19
C VAL A 77 1.09 -7.62 7.38
N TRP A 78 1.48 -6.74 6.48
CA TRP A 78 2.72 -6.84 5.73
C TRP A 78 3.83 -6.17 6.52
N VAL A 79 4.93 -6.88 6.67
CA VAL A 79 6.14 -6.40 7.31
C VAL A 79 7.20 -6.35 6.23
N ASN A 80 7.79 -5.18 6.01
CA ASN A 80 9.08 -5.10 5.31
C ASN A 80 10.14 -4.93 6.39
N TYR A 81 11.19 -5.73 6.37
CA TYR A 81 12.29 -5.60 7.32
C TYR A 81 13.63 -5.68 6.60
N ARG A 82 14.70 -5.29 7.31
CA ARG A 82 16.09 -5.44 6.89
C ARG A 82 16.97 -5.40 8.14
N GLY A 83 17.89 -6.35 8.26
CA GLY A 83 18.87 -6.37 9.37
C GLY A 83 18.24 -6.62 10.75
N VAL A 84 17.09 -7.32 10.82
CA VAL A 84 16.37 -7.65 12.06
C VAL A 84 15.97 -9.13 12.06
N ASN A 85 16.23 -9.83 13.17
CA ASN A 85 15.98 -11.27 13.31
C ASN A 85 14.64 -11.60 14.00
N ASP A 86 14.09 -10.64 14.76
CA ASP A 86 12.84 -10.81 15.50
C ASP A 86 12.12 -9.48 15.67
N LEU A 87 10.79 -9.51 15.66
CA LEU A 87 9.94 -8.36 15.96
C LEU A 87 8.94 -8.72 17.03
N ASP A 88 8.82 -7.84 18.02
CA ASP A 88 7.82 -7.94 19.08
C ASP A 88 6.55 -7.23 18.61
N PHE A 89 5.50 -8.01 18.36
CA PHE A 89 4.20 -7.50 17.95
C PHE A 89 3.30 -7.27 19.16
N ARG A 90 2.61 -6.12 19.16
CA ARG A 90 1.60 -5.74 20.13
C ARG A 90 0.38 -5.22 19.37
N VAL A 91 -0.78 -5.78 19.64
CA VAL A 91 -2.02 -5.43 18.94
C VAL A 91 -2.99 -4.82 19.93
N TYR A 92 -3.42 -3.60 19.66
CA TYR A 92 -4.35 -2.84 20.47
C TYR A 92 -5.68 -2.67 19.73
N ARG A 93 -6.81 -2.86 20.41
CA ARG A 93 -8.14 -2.54 19.88
C ARG A 93 -8.49 -1.10 20.22
N VAL A 94 -8.74 -0.29 19.20
CA VAL A 94 -9.13 1.11 19.36
C VAL A 94 -10.56 1.17 19.92
N LYS A 95 -10.76 1.90 21.03
CA LYS A 95 -12.08 2.07 21.66
C LYS A 95 -13.04 2.89 20.78
N ASP A 96 -12.58 4.06 20.32
CA ASP A 96 -13.34 4.95 19.43
C ASP A 96 -12.57 5.16 18.12
N PRO A 97 -12.91 4.42 17.04
CA PRO A 97 -12.19 4.49 15.79
C PRO A 97 -12.38 5.85 15.09
N VAL A 98 -13.57 6.46 15.22
CA VAL A 98 -13.88 7.75 14.59
C VAL A 98 -13.02 8.84 15.19
N LYS A 99 -12.96 8.89 16.53
CA LYS A 99 -12.09 9.85 17.23
C LYS A 99 -10.62 9.62 16.92
N PHE A 100 -10.18 8.36 16.86
CA PHE A 100 -8.80 8.00 16.51
C PHE A 100 -8.39 8.58 15.14
N PHE A 101 -9.18 8.34 14.09
CA PHE A 101 -8.83 8.84 12.75
C PHE A 101 -8.93 10.37 12.63
N LYS A 102 -9.83 11.01 13.38
CA LYS A 102 -9.94 12.48 13.43
C LYS A 102 -8.73 13.16 14.09
N GLN A 103 -8.00 12.46 14.94
CA GLN A 103 -6.82 13.01 15.63
C GLN A 103 -5.55 12.93 14.79
N LEU A 104 -5.49 12.06 13.77
CA LEU A 104 -4.34 11.91 12.90
C LEU A 104 -4.09 13.19 12.09
N ARG A 105 -2.81 13.59 11.96
CA ARG A 105 -2.40 14.68 11.05
C ARG A 105 -2.73 14.35 9.60
N ASN A 106 -2.45 13.10 9.20
CA ASN A 106 -2.78 12.56 7.89
C ASN A 106 -3.68 11.32 8.06
N PRO A 107 -4.97 11.35 7.69
CA PRO A 107 -5.87 10.20 7.84
C PRO A 107 -5.46 8.96 7.05
N HIS A 108 -4.58 9.11 6.05
CA HIS A 108 -4.10 8.03 5.19
C HIS A 108 -2.74 7.45 5.63
N GLN A 109 -2.09 8.02 6.64
CA GLN A 109 -0.78 7.57 7.13
C GLN A 109 -0.73 7.60 8.66
N VAL A 110 0.09 6.73 9.26
CA VAL A 110 0.34 6.73 10.69
C VAL A 110 1.84 6.81 10.89
N GLY A 111 2.34 7.94 11.39
CA GLY A 111 3.78 8.20 11.56
C GLY A 111 4.21 9.57 11.02
N GLU A 112 5.52 9.78 10.92
CA GLU A 112 6.15 10.96 10.31
C GLU A 112 6.19 10.85 8.78
N ASP A 113 6.15 11.99 8.09
CA ASP A 113 6.08 12.07 6.63
C ASP A 113 7.47 11.85 5.96
N ASP A 114 7.88 10.59 5.80
CA ASP A 114 9.09 10.19 5.03
C ASP A 114 9.06 10.64 3.54
N HIS A 115 7.90 11.14 3.08
CA HIS A 115 7.70 11.62 1.73
C HIS A 115 8.50 12.89 1.40
N ALA A 116 8.76 13.75 2.39
CA ALA A 116 9.55 14.96 2.17
C ALA A 116 10.95 14.59 1.65
N GLU A 117 11.64 13.66 2.33
CA GLU A 117 12.98 13.20 1.92
C GLU A 117 13.00 12.47 0.56
N MET A 118 11.95 11.70 0.25
CA MET A 118 11.83 10.99 -1.02
C MET A 118 11.53 11.95 -2.19
N ALA A 119 10.75 13.00 -1.95
CA ALA A 119 10.43 14.04 -2.92
C ALA A 119 11.63 14.95 -3.20
N GLU A 120 12.42 15.28 -2.16
CA GLU A 120 13.69 15.99 -2.27
C GLU A 120 14.67 15.29 -3.21
N ARG A 121 14.77 13.95 -3.12
CA ARG A 121 15.65 13.14 -4.00
C ARG A 121 15.24 13.18 -5.48
N ARG A 122 13.96 13.47 -5.80
CA ARG A 122 13.43 13.54 -7.17
C ARG A 122 13.60 14.90 -7.85
N LYS A 123 14.07 15.93 -7.14
CA LYS A 123 14.26 17.29 -7.71
C LYS A 123 15.45 17.40 -8.68
N ARG A 124 16.26 16.35 -8.86
CA ARG A 124 17.43 16.36 -9.76
C ARG A 124 17.00 16.14 -11.22
N PRO A 125 17.55 16.90 -12.19
CA PRO A 125 17.28 16.65 -13.60
C PRO A 125 17.78 15.26 -13.99
N PRO A 126 17.03 14.49 -14.81
CA PRO A 126 17.40 13.13 -15.16
C PRO A 126 18.72 13.11 -15.94
N THR A 127 19.64 12.27 -15.48
CA THR A 127 20.93 12.03 -16.12
C THR A 127 20.78 11.33 -17.47
N VAL A 128 21.80 11.38 -18.32
CA VAL A 128 21.78 10.74 -19.66
C VAL A 128 21.59 9.21 -19.54
N LEU A 129 22.17 8.59 -18.52
CA LEU A 129 21.99 7.15 -18.24
C LEU A 129 20.56 6.83 -17.82
N GLU A 130 19.91 7.70 -17.05
CA GLU A 130 18.51 7.55 -16.67
C GLU A 130 17.58 7.71 -17.87
N LYS A 131 17.83 8.68 -18.76
CA LYS A 131 17.08 8.81 -20.02
C LYS A 131 17.21 7.58 -20.92
N LEU A 132 18.42 7.01 -21.02
CA LEU A 132 18.63 5.76 -21.76
C LEU A 132 17.90 4.58 -21.09
N ARG A 133 17.91 4.51 -19.76
CA ARG A 133 17.17 3.51 -18.99
C ARG A 133 15.66 3.66 -19.16
N GLU A 134 15.15 4.89 -19.20
CA GLU A 134 13.75 5.20 -19.49
C GLU A 134 13.35 4.76 -20.90
N PHE A 135 14.19 5.05 -21.90
CA PHE A 135 13.97 4.59 -23.28
C PHE A 135 14.01 3.05 -23.38
N LYS A 136 14.98 2.40 -22.74
CA LYS A 136 15.04 0.94 -22.66
C LYS A 136 13.78 0.37 -22.00
N ASN A 137 13.34 0.98 -20.90
CA ASN A 137 12.14 0.58 -20.20
C ASN A 137 10.87 0.82 -21.03
N SER A 138 10.78 1.90 -21.80
CA SER A 138 9.61 2.21 -22.63
C SER A 138 9.40 1.17 -23.74
N ILE A 139 10.47 0.59 -24.27
CA ILE A 139 10.41 -0.51 -25.25
C ILE A 139 10.21 -1.86 -24.54
N TYR A 140 10.90 -2.10 -23.43
CA TYR A 140 10.88 -3.39 -22.73
C TYR A 140 9.55 -3.65 -22.00
N LEU A 141 8.97 -2.64 -21.35
CA LEU A 141 7.73 -2.77 -20.58
C LEU A 141 6.54 -3.31 -21.40
N PRO A 142 6.21 -2.80 -22.60
CA PRO A 142 5.09 -3.34 -23.38
C PRO A 142 5.35 -4.78 -23.83
N ILE A 143 6.57 -5.12 -24.22
CA ILE A 143 6.95 -6.49 -24.59
C ILE A 143 6.81 -7.41 -23.37
N ARG A 144 7.38 -7.02 -22.23
CA ARG A 144 7.28 -7.78 -20.99
C ARG A 144 5.82 -7.95 -20.55
N ASN A 145 5.03 -6.89 -20.61
CA ASN A 145 3.62 -6.92 -20.19
C ASN A 145 2.78 -7.80 -21.13
N TYR A 146 3.06 -7.81 -22.43
CA TYR A 146 2.42 -8.69 -23.40
C TYR A 146 2.72 -10.17 -23.09
N VAL A 147 3.99 -10.52 -22.92
CA VAL A 147 4.42 -11.89 -22.57
C VAL A 147 3.83 -12.32 -21.22
N ARG A 148 3.89 -11.42 -20.24
CA ARG A 148 3.35 -11.64 -18.89
C ARG A 148 1.84 -11.82 -18.92
N ALA A 149 1.08 -11.05 -19.70
CA ALA A 149 -0.37 -11.20 -19.81
C ALA A 149 -0.76 -12.58 -20.36
N GLN A 150 0.03 -13.12 -21.29
CA GLN A 150 -0.19 -14.45 -21.87
C GLN A 150 0.12 -15.60 -20.89
N LEU A 151 1.12 -15.44 -20.02
CA LEU A 151 1.52 -16.45 -19.02
C LEU A 151 0.69 -16.36 -17.72
N GLN A 152 0.19 -15.18 -17.37
CA GLN A 152 -0.36 -14.91 -16.03
C GLN A 152 -1.69 -15.61 -15.74
N ASN A 153 -2.56 -15.88 -16.70
CA ASN A 153 -3.90 -16.39 -16.37
C ASN A 153 -3.90 -17.80 -15.76
N ASN A 154 -3.01 -18.68 -16.21
CA ASN A 154 -2.97 -20.07 -15.73
C ASN A 154 -2.11 -20.20 -14.45
N SER A 155 -0.94 -19.55 -14.39
CA SER A 155 -0.08 -19.60 -13.20
C SER A 155 -0.63 -18.78 -12.02
N ARG A 156 -1.42 -17.72 -12.24
CA ARG A 156 -2.03 -16.94 -11.15
C ARG A 156 -3.03 -17.76 -10.34
N LYS A 157 -3.77 -18.69 -10.96
CA LYS A 157 -4.72 -19.54 -10.21
C LYS A 157 -3.98 -20.45 -9.24
N GLN A 158 -2.90 -21.10 -9.70
CA GLN A 158 -2.07 -21.99 -8.88
C GLN A 158 -1.22 -21.24 -7.85
N PHE A 159 -0.66 -20.08 -8.19
CA PHE A 159 0.08 -19.23 -7.24
C PHE A 159 -0.84 -18.64 -6.16
N ASN A 160 -2.02 -18.14 -6.53
CA ASN A 160 -2.99 -17.66 -5.54
C ASN A 160 -3.43 -18.79 -4.60
N GLN A 161 -3.56 -20.03 -5.09
CA GLN A 161 -3.87 -21.19 -4.23
C GLN A 161 -2.70 -21.52 -3.30
N LYS A 162 -1.47 -21.65 -3.82
CA LYS A 162 -0.29 -22.03 -3.03
C LYS A 162 0.14 -20.99 -1.98
N PHE A 163 -0.02 -19.70 -2.27
CA PHE A 163 0.46 -18.60 -1.40
C PHE A 163 -0.66 -17.82 -0.69
N ARG A 164 -1.94 -18.06 -1.02
CA ARG A 164 -3.08 -17.49 -0.28
C ARG A 164 -3.95 -18.55 0.37
N ASP A 165 -3.44 -19.76 0.57
CA ASP A 165 -4.13 -20.80 1.34
C ASP A 165 -4.62 -20.18 2.67
N PRO A 166 -5.94 -19.97 2.83
CA PRO A 166 -6.50 -19.26 3.99
C PRO A 166 -6.42 -20.09 5.28
N GLU A 167 -6.03 -21.37 5.16
CA GLU A 167 -5.99 -22.35 6.24
C GLU A 167 -4.64 -22.44 6.95
N LYS A 168 -3.51 -22.14 6.30
CA LYS A 168 -2.19 -22.21 6.93
C LYS A 168 -1.96 -20.99 7.82
N GLU A 169 -2.14 -21.17 9.12
CA GLU A 169 -1.58 -20.27 10.11
C GLU A 169 -0.07 -20.45 10.16
N ASP A 170 0.65 -19.44 9.67
CA ASP A 170 2.10 -19.34 9.85
C ASP A 170 2.40 -18.88 11.29
N THR A 171 2.01 -19.72 12.25
CA THR A 171 2.19 -19.51 13.71
C THR A 171 3.40 -20.25 14.25
N GLY A 172 4.08 -21.06 13.42
CA GLY A 172 5.23 -21.87 13.82
C GLY A 172 6.44 -21.08 14.31
N ASN A 173 6.54 -19.79 13.96
CA ASN A 173 7.67 -18.93 14.33
C ASN A 173 7.38 -18.01 15.54
N ARG A 174 6.24 -18.19 16.23
CA ARG A 174 5.82 -17.33 17.34
C ARG A 174 6.37 -17.81 18.67
N THR A 175 6.88 -16.86 19.44
CA THR A 175 7.25 -17.05 20.85
C THR A 175 6.40 -16.11 21.71
N PRO A 176 5.85 -16.53 22.86
CA PRO A 176 5.12 -15.63 23.74
C PRO A 176 6.05 -14.53 24.27
N LEU A 177 5.54 -13.29 24.40
CA LEU A 177 6.29 -12.20 25.00
C LEU A 177 6.27 -12.33 26.53
N ASN A 178 7.43 -12.13 27.17
CA ASN A 178 7.49 -12.07 28.63
C ASN A 178 7.11 -10.67 29.12
N VAL A 179 6.41 -10.57 30.25
CA VAL A 179 5.99 -9.31 30.87
C VAL A 179 7.20 -8.41 31.19
N ALA A 180 8.36 -9.02 31.49
CA ALA A 180 9.61 -8.29 31.72
C ALA A 180 10.12 -7.53 30.48
N ASP A 181 9.79 -7.98 29.25
CA ASP A 181 10.19 -7.30 28.02
C ASP A 181 9.42 -5.98 27.81
N TYR A 182 8.25 -5.82 28.45
CA TYR A 182 7.50 -4.55 28.45
C TYR A 182 8.20 -3.44 29.25
N ALA A 183 9.09 -3.78 30.18
CA ALA A 183 9.83 -2.79 30.96
C ALA A 183 10.85 -2.02 30.12
N ARG A 184 11.34 -2.61 29.02
CA ARG A 184 12.28 -1.96 28.11
C ARG A 184 11.59 -0.97 27.17
N VAL A 185 10.37 -1.30 26.74
CA VAL A 185 9.59 -0.46 25.83
C VAL A 185 8.16 -0.36 26.37
N PRO A 186 7.78 0.78 26.98
CA PRO A 186 6.49 0.91 27.64
C PRO A 186 5.35 0.70 26.65
N LEU A 187 4.29 0.06 27.14
CA LEU A 187 3.06 -0.16 26.38
C LEU A 187 2.37 1.19 26.13
N LEU A 188 1.78 1.36 24.94
CA LEU A 188 0.98 2.56 24.64
C LEU A 188 -0.24 2.62 25.55
N ASN A 189 -0.99 1.53 25.61
CA ASN A 189 -2.18 1.40 26.43
C ASN A 189 -2.40 -0.07 26.84
N PRO A 190 -2.10 -0.45 28.09
CA PRO A 190 -2.28 -1.81 28.57
C PRO A 190 -3.73 -2.31 28.44
N ASP A 191 -4.73 -1.45 28.72
CA ASP A 191 -6.14 -1.83 28.73
C ASP A 191 -6.71 -2.16 27.35
N GLN A 192 -6.06 -1.66 26.29
CA GLN A 192 -6.49 -1.89 24.91
C GLN A 192 -5.76 -3.04 24.23
N MET A 193 -4.75 -3.63 24.89
CA MET A 193 -3.94 -4.69 24.31
C MET A 193 -4.71 -6.01 24.24
N VAL A 194 -4.84 -6.57 23.03
CA VAL A 194 -5.56 -7.82 22.77
C VAL A 194 -4.62 -9.00 22.59
N SER A 195 -3.43 -8.77 22.02
CA SER A 195 -2.46 -9.85 21.82
C SER A 195 -1.04 -9.32 21.70
N SER A 196 -0.08 -10.10 22.19
CA SER A 196 1.35 -9.83 22.11
C SER A 196 2.13 -11.11 21.83
N TRP A 197 3.13 -11.04 20.95
CA TRP A 197 4.02 -12.17 20.66
C TRP A 197 5.31 -11.68 19.98
N ARG A 198 6.38 -12.47 20.07
CA ARG A 198 7.62 -12.29 19.31
C ARG A 198 7.55 -13.15 18.07
N GLU A 199 7.71 -12.54 16.91
CA GLU A 199 7.81 -13.23 15.64
C GLU A 199 9.28 -13.34 15.24
N LYS A 200 9.79 -14.56 15.06
CA LYS A 200 11.11 -14.74 14.45
C LYS A 200 11.03 -14.50 12.95
N LEU A 201 11.96 -13.71 12.46
CA LEU A 201 12.08 -13.31 11.07
C LEU A 201 13.35 -13.94 10.48
N PRO A 202 13.25 -15.16 9.91
CA PRO A 202 14.36 -15.72 9.16
C PRO A 202 14.66 -14.82 7.93
N PRO A 203 15.90 -14.78 7.44
CA PRO A 203 16.19 -14.10 6.17
C PRO A 203 15.41 -14.76 5.04
N LEU A 204 14.75 -13.96 4.19
CA LEU A 204 14.00 -14.48 3.05
C LEU A 204 14.91 -14.65 1.83
N GLU A 205 14.39 -15.40 0.85
CA GLU A 205 15.00 -15.64 -0.45
C GLU A 205 15.07 -14.38 -1.34
N ASP A 206 14.35 -13.31 -0.98
CA ASP A 206 14.17 -12.11 -1.79
C ASP A 206 15.10 -10.99 -1.29
N THR A 207 15.64 -10.19 -2.22
CA THR A 207 16.44 -8.98 -1.91
C THR A 207 15.68 -7.99 -1.02
N TYR A 208 14.35 -8.13 -0.94
CA TYR A 208 13.49 -7.41 -0.01
C TYR A 208 12.81 -8.40 0.94
N ASP A 209 13.16 -8.35 2.23
CA ASP A 209 12.51 -9.18 3.25
C ASP A 209 11.08 -8.67 3.52
N ARG A 210 10.12 -9.11 2.70
CA ARG A 210 8.69 -8.84 2.89
C ARG A 210 7.99 -10.10 3.36
N ARG A 211 7.41 -10.05 4.56
CA ARG A 211 6.65 -11.16 5.15
C ARG A 211 5.23 -10.74 5.51
N VAL A 212 4.30 -11.68 5.39
CA VAL A 212 2.91 -11.50 5.84
C VAL A 212 2.76 -12.13 7.20
N ILE A 213 2.38 -11.34 8.19
CA ILE A 213 2.12 -11.80 9.55
C ILE A 213 0.61 -11.85 9.78
N SER A 214 0.12 -13.03 10.18
CA SER A 214 -1.29 -13.22 10.50
C SER A 214 -1.61 -12.71 11.90
N LEU A 215 -2.61 -11.85 12.05
CA LEU A 215 -3.16 -11.49 13.36
C LEU A 215 -4.22 -12.49 13.83
N GLY A 216 -4.57 -13.51 13.02
CA GLY A 216 -5.67 -14.42 13.30
C GLY A 216 -7.05 -13.81 13.00
N LYS A 217 -8.11 -14.47 13.48
CA LYS A 217 -9.48 -13.96 13.41
C LYS A 217 -9.69 -12.90 14.50
N ARG A 218 -10.37 -11.81 14.15
CA ARG A 218 -10.56 -10.66 15.02
C ARG A 218 -12.01 -10.19 14.96
N GLU A 219 -12.51 -9.64 16.05
CA GLU A 219 -13.83 -9.03 16.11
C GLU A 219 -13.91 -7.76 15.24
N PRO A 220 -15.11 -7.31 14.84
CA PRO A 220 -15.27 -6.01 14.18
C PRO A 220 -14.61 -4.89 14.97
N GLY A 221 -13.86 -4.03 14.27
CA GLY A 221 -13.19 -2.89 14.87
C GLY A 221 -11.90 -2.50 14.16
N VAL A 222 -11.25 -1.48 14.72
CA VAL A 222 -9.96 -0.96 14.26
C VAL A 222 -8.89 -1.39 15.25
N TYR A 223 -7.80 -1.94 14.72
CA TYR A 223 -6.68 -2.45 15.49
C TYR A 223 -5.41 -1.67 15.14
N LEU A 224 -4.73 -1.16 16.16
CA LEU A 224 -3.39 -0.61 16.05
C LEU A 224 -2.39 -1.75 16.28
N VAL A 225 -1.53 -1.99 15.31
CA VAL A 225 -0.47 -2.98 15.37
C VAL A 225 0.85 -2.25 15.54
N GLU A 226 1.52 -2.50 16.65
CA GLU A 226 2.85 -2.00 16.97
C GLU A 226 3.84 -3.15 16.78
N ALA A 227 4.93 -2.89 16.05
CA ALA A 227 6.10 -3.75 16.02
C ALA A 227 7.27 -3.04 16.69
N VAL A 228 8.02 -3.77 17.50
CA VAL A 228 9.13 -3.24 18.31
C VAL A 228 10.36 -4.11 18.12
N ASN A 229 11.51 -3.46 17.97
CA ASN A 229 12.83 -4.09 18.09
C ASN A 229 13.82 -3.08 18.63
N GLY A 230 14.32 -3.30 19.86
CA GLY A 230 15.14 -2.33 20.57
C GLY A 230 14.41 -0.99 20.71
N ASP A 231 15.04 0.08 20.24
CA ASP A 231 14.50 1.46 20.29
C ASP A 231 13.59 1.80 19.09
N LEU A 232 13.57 0.93 18.07
CA LEU A 232 12.77 1.16 16.87
C LEU A 232 11.33 0.69 17.06
N ARG A 233 10.40 1.47 16.50
CA ARG A 233 8.97 1.19 16.52
C ARG A 233 8.35 1.46 15.16
N ALA A 234 7.41 0.61 14.78
CA ALA A 234 6.58 0.83 13.60
C ALA A 234 5.11 0.57 13.93
N PHE A 235 4.23 1.37 13.33
CA PHE A 235 2.80 1.28 13.53
C PHE A 235 2.08 0.92 12.23
N GLY A 236 1.06 0.08 12.32
CA GLY A 236 0.16 -0.24 11.22
C GLY A 236 -1.29 -0.33 11.72
N VAL A 237 -2.26 -0.03 10.86
CA VAL A 237 -3.69 -0.04 11.24
C VAL A 237 -4.42 -1.13 10.48
N ALA A 238 -4.93 -2.13 11.19
CA ALA A 238 -5.77 -3.17 10.61
C ALA A 238 -7.24 -2.90 10.90
N ILE A 239 -8.07 -2.83 9.86
CA ILE A 239 -9.51 -2.58 9.97
C ILE A 239 -10.26 -3.88 9.67
N VAL A 240 -11.13 -4.28 10.60
CA VAL A 240 -12.00 -5.44 10.48
C VAL A 240 -13.45 -4.96 10.42
N THR A 241 -14.07 -5.14 9.25
CA THR A 241 -15.44 -4.69 8.97
C THR A 241 -16.10 -5.58 7.93
N ASP A 242 -17.39 -5.83 8.13
CA ASP A 242 -18.24 -6.49 7.15
C ASP A 242 -18.92 -5.49 6.21
N LEU A 243 -18.66 -4.19 6.37
CA LEU A 243 -19.05 -3.16 5.42
C LEU A 243 -17.96 -2.95 4.37
N THR A 244 -18.37 -2.72 3.14
CA THR A 244 -17.50 -2.19 2.10
C THR A 244 -18.19 -1.03 1.40
N MET A 245 -17.42 -0.02 1.01
CA MET A 245 -17.95 1.15 0.34
C MET A 245 -17.16 1.47 -0.91
N VAL A 246 -17.85 2.07 -1.89
CA VAL A 246 -17.23 2.72 -3.03
C VAL A 246 -17.64 4.18 -3.02
N GLN A 247 -16.65 5.05 -3.05
CA GLN A 247 -16.84 6.49 -3.15
C GLN A 247 -16.44 6.94 -4.55
N LYS A 248 -17.27 7.78 -5.16
CA LYS A 248 -16.94 8.51 -6.38
C LYS A 248 -17.20 9.99 -6.18
N THR A 249 -16.19 10.80 -6.48
CA THR A 249 -16.30 12.26 -6.44
C THR A 249 -16.33 12.81 -7.86
N SER A 250 -17.34 13.63 -8.17
CA SER A 250 -17.46 14.36 -9.44
C SER A 250 -16.54 15.58 -9.45
N ARG A 251 -16.28 16.14 -10.64
CA ARG A 251 -15.53 17.39 -10.82
C ARG A 251 -16.17 18.57 -10.07
N ASP A 252 -17.49 18.57 -9.99
CA ASP A 252 -18.27 19.62 -9.30
C ASP A 252 -18.27 19.44 -7.76
N GLY A 253 -17.53 18.45 -7.25
CA GLY A 253 -17.43 18.14 -5.82
C GLY A 253 -18.60 17.30 -5.28
N GLN A 254 -19.54 16.87 -6.11
CA GLN A 254 -20.58 15.93 -5.67
C GLN A 254 -19.95 14.57 -5.35
N MET A 255 -20.32 14.00 -4.20
CA MET A 255 -19.83 12.70 -3.75
C MET A 255 -20.97 11.70 -3.72
N LEU A 256 -20.79 10.58 -4.40
CA LEU A 256 -21.65 9.41 -4.34
C LEU A 256 -20.94 8.33 -3.53
N ILE A 257 -21.56 7.88 -2.46
CA ILE A 257 -21.08 6.77 -1.64
C ILE A 257 -22.08 5.64 -1.76
N HIS A 258 -21.62 4.45 -2.11
CA HIS A 258 -22.43 3.24 -2.12
C HIS A 258 -21.82 2.26 -1.13
N THR A 259 -22.59 1.88 -0.10
CA THR A 259 -22.18 0.97 0.97
C THR A 259 -22.96 -0.33 0.85
N VAL A 260 -22.25 -1.45 0.91
CA VAL A 260 -22.83 -2.79 0.80
C VAL A 260 -22.26 -3.69 1.88
N ASP A 261 -22.99 -4.75 2.19
CA ASP A 261 -22.47 -5.90 2.93
C ASP A 261 -21.38 -6.59 2.09
N ARG A 262 -20.20 -6.76 2.68
CA ARG A 262 -19.02 -7.28 2.01
C ARG A 262 -19.18 -8.72 1.52
N GLN A 263 -20.00 -9.52 2.19
CA GLN A 263 -20.14 -10.94 1.87
C GLN A 263 -21.17 -11.16 0.77
N SER A 264 -22.38 -10.67 0.98
CA SER A 264 -23.53 -10.85 0.11
C SER A 264 -23.55 -9.87 -1.06
N GLY A 265 -22.87 -8.72 -0.91
CA GLY A 265 -22.99 -7.60 -1.84
C GLY A 265 -24.34 -6.87 -1.72
N ALA A 266 -25.17 -7.23 -0.74
CA ALA A 266 -26.46 -6.60 -0.54
C ALA A 266 -26.28 -5.13 -0.10
N PRO A 267 -27.11 -4.19 -0.59
CA PRO A 267 -27.02 -2.80 -0.18
C PRO A 267 -27.24 -2.63 1.33
N GLN A 268 -26.33 -1.90 1.99
CA GLN A 268 -26.45 -1.63 3.42
C GLN A 268 -27.30 -0.37 3.62
N THR A 269 -28.57 -0.57 4.00
CA THR A 269 -29.48 0.53 4.36
C THR A 269 -29.14 1.06 5.75
N GLY A 270 -29.22 2.38 5.96
CA GLY A 270 -29.10 2.95 7.30
C GLY A 270 -27.65 3.08 7.82
N ALA A 271 -26.64 2.84 6.98
CA ALA A 271 -25.24 3.03 7.37
C ALA A 271 -24.96 4.52 7.58
N ARG A 272 -24.37 4.88 8.72
CA ARG A 272 -24.03 6.28 9.02
C ARG A 272 -22.69 6.57 8.36
N ILE A 273 -22.70 7.55 7.46
CA ILE A 273 -21.50 8.00 6.75
C ILE A 273 -21.06 9.34 7.31
N GLU A 274 -19.77 9.46 7.59
CA GLU A 274 -19.13 10.69 8.03
C GLU A 274 -17.98 11.04 7.09
N VAL A 275 -18.00 12.26 6.56
CA VAL A 275 -16.94 12.79 5.70
C VAL A 275 -16.13 13.79 6.52
N VAL A 276 -14.85 13.48 6.70
CA VAL A 276 -13.91 14.24 7.52
C VAL A 276 -12.83 14.84 6.61
N LYS A 277 -12.46 16.10 6.86
CA LYS A 277 -11.30 16.76 6.24
C LYS A 277 -10.40 17.30 7.35
N GLY A 278 -9.16 16.80 7.42
CA GLY A 278 -8.30 17.05 8.57
C GLY A 278 -8.95 16.54 9.85
N ARG A 279 -9.23 17.44 10.80
CA ARG A 279 -9.90 17.12 12.08
C ARG A 279 -11.39 17.45 12.10
N GLU A 280 -11.90 18.12 11.06
CA GLU A 280 -13.27 18.62 11.02
C GLU A 280 -14.20 17.69 10.24
N THR A 281 -15.42 17.53 10.75
CA THR A 281 -16.49 16.81 10.05
C THR A 281 -17.16 17.74 9.06
N LEU A 282 -17.00 17.49 7.76
CA LEU A 282 -17.63 18.30 6.73
C LEU A 282 -19.12 18.04 6.63
N THR A 283 -19.50 16.76 6.70
CA THR A 283 -20.90 16.35 6.60
C THR A 283 -21.10 14.94 7.14
N THR A 284 -22.33 14.66 7.52
CA THR A 284 -22.82 13.35 7.95
C THR A 284 -24.07 13.02 7.15
N GLY A 285 -24.25 11.75 6.79
CA GLY A 285 -25.46 11.28 6.14
C GLY A 285 -25.75 9.83 6.47
N THR A 286 -26.88 9.33 6.01
CA THR A 286 -27.28 7.93 6.17
C THR A 286 -27.63 7.36 4.81
N THR A 287 -27.22 6.12 4.53
CA THR A 287 -27.52 5.47 3.26
C THR A 287 -29.01 5.13 3.12
N ASP A 288 -29.54 5.29 1.91
CA ASP A 288 -30.92 4.94 1.55
C ASP A 288 -31.13 3.41 1.43
N LYS A 289 -32.32 2.99 0.97
CA LYS A 289 -32.68 1.57 0.77
C LYS A 289 -31.80 0.87 -0.27
N GLN A 290 -31.14 1.64 -1.14
CA GLN A 290 -30.22 1.17 -2.15
C GLN A 290 -28.76 1.22 -1.66
N GLY A 291 -28.52 1.51 -0.38
CA GLY A 291 -27.19 1.62 0.19
C GLY A 291 -26.43 2.85 -0.28
N ILE A 292 -27.13 3.82 -0.88
CA ILE A 292 -26.53 4.99 -1.52
C ILE A 292 -26.69 6.22 -0.62
N LEU A 293 -25.65 7.04 -0.58
CA LEU A 293 -25.67 8.39 -0.05
C LEU A 293 -25.09 9.35 -1.10
N GLN A 294 -25.84 10.40 -1.42
CA GLN A 294 -25.38 11.49 -2.27
C GLN A 294 -25.17 12.76 -1.45
N ILE A 295 -23.96 13.31 -1.53
CA ILE A 295 -23.56 14.53 -0.83
C ILE A 295 -23.18 15.57 -1.89
N LYS A 296 -23.79 16.76 -1.83
CA LYS A 296 -23.27 17.93 -2.55
C LYS A 296 -22.22 18.58 -1.65
N SER A 297 -20.95 18.60 -2.08
CA SER A 297 -19.89 19.27 -1.32
C SER A 297 -20.22 20.76 -1.17
N VAL A 298 -20.43 21.18 0.08
CA VAL A 298 -20.51 22.59 0.42
C VAL A 298 -19.07 23.09 0.49
N LYS A 299 -18.62 23.85 -0.52
CA LYS A 299 -17.42 24.68 -0.37
C LYS A 299 -17.69 25.67 0.76
N LYS A 300 -17.20 25.42 1.97
CA LYS A 300 -17.19 26.42 3.04
C LYS A 300 -16.25 27.53 2.59
N LYS A 301 -16.80 28.70 2.29
CA LYS A 301 -16.03 29.93 2.03
C LYS A 301 -15.23 30.19 3.31
N SER A 302 -13.90 30.13 3.24
CA SER A 302 -13.07 30.57 4.35
C SER A 302 -13.36 32.04 4.57
N THR A 303 -14.07 32.37 5.64
CA THR A 303 -14.23 33.74 6.10
C THR A 303 -12.91 34.09 6.75
N ARG A 304 -11.99 34.66 5.97
CA ARG A 304 -10.84 35.39 6.49
C ARG A 304 -11.45 36.56 7.28
N VAL A 305 -11.49 36.44 8.60
CA VAL A 305 -11.78 37.58 9.47
C VAL A 305 -10.56 38.48 9.36
N THR A 306 -10.68 39.53 8.55
CA THR A 306 -9.78 40.66 8.59
C THR A 306 -10.08 41.41 9.89
N ASN A 307 -9.26 41.24 10.90
CA ASN A 307 -9.13 42.25 11.94
C ASN A 307 -7.94 43.12 11.54
N GLU A 308 -8.25 44.34 11.14
CA GLU A 308 -7.31 45.44 10.97
C GLU A 308 -6.88 45.94 12.36
N GLU A 309 -5.56 46.13 12.48
CA GLU A 309 -4.85 47.13 13.29
C GLU A 309 -4.79 46.97 14.82
N GLU A 310 -3.60 46.57 15.31
CA GLU A 310 -2.75 47.45 16.13
C GLU A 310 -1.28 46.98 16.04
N GLU A 311 -0.39 47.92 15.69
CA GLU A 311 1.06 47.75 15.55
C GLU A 311 1.76 47.66 16.92
N THR A 312 2.78 46.79 17.04
CA THR A 312 4.16 47.15 17.43
C THR A 312 5.10 45.94 17.31
N PRO A 313 6.43 46.17 17.11
CA PRO A 313 7.32 45.27 16.38
C PRO A 313 8.21 44.40 17.29
N ASP A 314 8.93 43.50 16.63
CA ASP A 314 10.10 42.72 17.07
C ASP A 314 9.82 41.34 17.69
N GLY A 315 10.06 40.31 16.87
CA GLY A 315 10.05 38.91 17.27
C GLY A 315 10.20 37.98 16.07
N GLU A 316 11.46 37.74 15.71
CA GLU A 316 12.01 36.59 14.97
C GLU A 316 11.01 35.67 14.22
N ASP A 317 11.08 35.77 12.89
CA ASP A 317 10.36 34.98 11.88
C ASP A 317 10.81 33.51 11.94
N GLU A 318 10.29 32.72 12.89
CA GLU A 318 10.25 31.26 12.76
C GLU A 318 9.18 30.92 11.71
N GLY A 319 9.64 30.65 10.50
CA GLY A 319 8.80 30.27 9.38
C GLY A 319 8.01 29.01 9.67
N ASP A 320 6.76 29.20 10.08
CA ASP A 320 5.72 28.20 10.08
C ASP A 320 5.53 27.70 8.64
N GLY A 321 6.24 26.63 8.30
CA GLY A 321 6.03 25.85 7.09
C GLY A 321 4.63 25.26 7.15
N GLU A 322 3.64 26.01 6.65
CA GLU A 322 2.31 25.52 6.36
C GLU A 322 2.43 24.46 5.25
N GLU A 323 2.72 23.22 5.66
CA GLU A 323 2.76 22.07 4.78
C GLU A 323 1.41 21.98 4.05
N PRO A 324 1.39 21.73 2.73
CA PRO A 324 0.17 21.72 1.97
C PRO A 324 -0.73 20.60 2.50
N ALA A 325 -1.73 20.98 3.30
CA ALA A 325 -2.77 20.09 3.78
C ALA A 325 -3.28 19.29 2.60
N SER A 326 -2.95 18.00 2.57
CA SER A 326 -3.35 17.13 1.47
C SER A 326 -4.86 17.28 1.30
N ASN A 327 -5.33 17.48 0.07
CA ASN A 327 -6.76 17.59 -0.24
C ASN A 327 -7.56 16.29 0.01
N GLY A 328 -6.99 15.35 0.78
CA GLY A 328 -7.60 14.10 1.17
C GLY A 328 -8.76 14.34 2.13
N HIS A 329 -9.90 13.74 1.80
CA HIS A 329 -11.04 13.62 2.68
C HIS A 329 -11.13 12.16 3.09
N LEU A 330 -11.36 11.89 4.38
CA LEU A 330 -11.64 10.56 4.89
C LEU A 330 -13.15 10.33 4.90
N VAL A 331 -13.61 9.23 4.33
CA VAL A 331 -15.00 8.80 4.42
C VAL A 331 -15.08 7.56 5.29
N MET A 332 -15.84 7.65 6.37
CA MET A 332 -16.04 6.59 7.34
C MET A 332 -17.49 6.13 7.31
N ALA A 333 -17.73 4.83 7.40
CA ALA A 333 -19.05 4.25 7.58
C ALA A 333 -19.08 3.46 8.88
N THR A 334 -20.13 3.68 9.65
CA THR A 334 -20.42 2.98 10.92
C THR A 334 -21.80 2.39 10.89
#